data_AF-A0A5C8UM39-F1
#
_entry.id   AF-A0A5C8UM39-F1
#
_cell.length_a   1.000
_cell.length_b   1.000
_cell.length_c   1.000
_cell.angle_alpha   90.00
_cell.angle_beta   90.00
_cell.angle_gamma   90.00
#
_symmetry.space_group_name_H-M   'P 1'
#
loop_
_entity.id
_entity.type
_entity.pdbx_description
1 polymer ?
#
loop_
_entity_poly.entity_id
_entity_poly.type
_entity_poly.pdbx_seq_one_letter_code
_entity_poly.pdbx_strand_id
1 'polypeptide(L)'
;MSDDRTRRSLFALIADLPRLLAELVKDEFEQLKREMLDKLKHAGIGVGLFVAAGLFAFFLMAVLIAAAILGLAVVLPGWAAALIVAGLLLVIVAILAGIGVAQVKQGMPPAPTETIASVKKDVNAIKGIGMREKP
;
A
#
# COMPACT_ATOMS: atom_id res chain seq x y z
N MET A 1 9.61 57.91 34.23
CA MET A 1 10.10 56.65 34.83
C MET A 1 9.23 55.45 34.40
N SER A 2 8.96 55.31 33.10
CA SER A 2 7.99 54.32 32.55
C SER A 2 8.59 53.38 31.49
N ASP A 3 9.82 53.64 31.02
CA ASP A 3 10.47 52.88 29.94
C ASP A 3 10.96 51.48 30.37
N ASP A 4 11.38 51.33 31.63
CA ASP A 4 11.96 50.10 32.16
C ASP A 4 10.96 48.94 32.31
N ARG A 5 9.70 49.25 32.63
CA ARG A 5 8.63 48.24 32.76
C ARG A 5 8.25 47.67 31.40
N THR A 6 8.21 48.52 30.37
CA THR A 6 7.89 48.11 29.01
C THR A 6 8.97 47.21 28.43
N ARG A 7 10.26 47.58 28.57
CA ARG A 7 11.39 46.72 28.15
C ARG A 7 11.34 45.35 28.84
N ARG A 8 11.11 45.30 30.15
CA ARG A 8 11.02 44.04 30.90
C ARG A 8 9.86 43.16 30.44
N SER A 9 8.74 43.74 30.02
CA SER A 9 7.62 43.00 29.44
C SER A 9 7.91 42.47 28.03
N LEU A 10 8.62 43.22 27.19
CA LEU A 10 9.01 42.79 25.85
C LEU A 10 10.02 41.65 25.89
N PHE A 11 10.99 41.71 26.82
CA PHE A 11 11.92 40.61 27.06
C PHE A 11 11.20 39.37 27.61
N ALA A 12 10.16 39.54 28.42
CA ALA A 12 9.34 38.42 28.90
C ALA A 12 8.55 37.74 27.76
N LEU A 13 7.93 38.50 26.85
CA LEU A 13 7.23 37.97 25.67
C LEU A 13 8.17 37.19 24.72
N ILE A 14 9.40 37.68 24.52
CA ILE A 14 10.41 36.99 23.71
C ILE A 14 10.90 35.71 24.43
N ALA A 15 10.99 35.74 25.76
CA ALA A 15 11.34 34.57 26.55
C ALA A 15 10.26 33.47 26.54
N ASP A 16 8.99 33.84 26.33
CA ASP A 16 7.84 32.90 26.29
C ASP A 16 7.55 32.32 24.89
N LEU A 17 8.04 32.96 23.82
CA LEU A 17 7.87 32.50 22.44
C LEU A 17 8.27 31.03 22.19
N PRO A 18 9.42 30.54 22.71
CA PRO A 18 9.82 29.14 22.55
C PRO A 18 8.84 28.16 23.20
N ARG A 19 8.21 28.57 24.31
CA ARG A 19 7.21 27.75 25.02
C ARG A 19 5.92 27.65 24.21
N LEU A 20 5.45 28.77 23.65
CA LEU A 20 4.28 28.80 22.77
C LEU A 20 4.48 27.96 21.51
N LEU A 21 5.67 28.02 20.91
CA LEU A 21 6.00 27.18 19.75
C LEU A 21 6.08 25.69 20.12
N ALA A 22 6.64 25.36 21.28
CA ALA A 22 6.68 23.98 21.76
C ALA A 22 5.27 23.42 22.05
N GLU A 23 4.38 24.25 22.62
CA GLU A 23 2.97 23.91 22.84
C GLU A 23 2.23 23.70 21.52
N LEU A 24 2.38 24.61 20.55
CA LEU A 24 1.74 24.48 19.24
C LEU A 24 2.20 23.21 18.49
N VAL A 25 3.51 22.93 18.47
CA VAL A 25 4.04 21.71 17.84
C VAL A 25 3.51 20.46 18.52
N LYS A 26 3.39 20.48 19.85
CA LYS A 26 2.81 19.37 20.61
C LYS A 26 1.34 19.16 20.25
N ASP A 27 0.56 20.23 20.15
CA ASP A 27 -0.86 20.18 19.82
C ASP A 27 -1.08 19.66 18.39
N GLU A 28 -0.30 20.14 17.43
CA GLU A 28 -0.35 19.67 16.04
C GLU A 28 0.03 18.18 15.95
N PHE A 29 1.01 17.74 16.74
CA PHE A 29 1.39 16.33 16.83
C PHE A 29 0.30 15.47 17.48
N GLU A 30 -0.36 15.95 18.53
CA GLU A 30 -1.48 15.25 19.16
C GLU A 30 -2.68 15.15 18.21
N GLN A 31 -2.96 16.19 17.44
CA GLN A 31 -4.01 16.20 16.43
C GLN A 31 -3.69 15.24 15.29
N LEU A 32 -2.47 15.30 14.74
CA LEU A 32 -2.01 14.36 13.71
C LEU A 32 -2.08 12.92 14.22
N LYS A 33 -1.67 12.67 15.47
CA LYS A 33 -1.76 11.34 16.08
C LYS A 33 -3.21 10.85 16.14
N ARG A 34 -4.17 11.70 16.53
CA ARG A 34 -5.59 11.34 16.54
C ARG A 34 -6.11 11.01 15.14
N GLU A 35 -5.81 11.86 14.16
CA GLU A 35 -6.24 11.64 12.78
C GLU A 35 -5.60 10.39 12.17
N MET A 36 -4.30 10.16 12.42
CA MET A 36 -3.60 8.95 11.98
C MET A 36 -4.17 7.69 12.62
N LEU A 37 -4.46 7.70 13.93
CA LEU A 37 -5.07 6.56 14.61
C LEU A 37 -6.46 6.24 14.05
N ASP A 38 -7.26 7.27 13.75
CA ASP A 38 -8.58 7.07 13.16
C ASP A 38 -8.49 6.52 11.72
N LYS A 39 -7.58 7.06 10.90
CA LYS A 39 -7.29 6.52 9.55
C LYS A 39 -6.79 5.08 9.61
N LEU A 40 -5.87 4.77 10.53
CA LEU A 40 -5.34 3.41 10.73
C LEU A 40 -6.42 2.45 11.20
N LYS A 41 -7.34 2.88 12.07
CA LYS A 41 -8.47 2.07 12.52
C LYS A 41 -9.39 1.73 11.34
N HIS A 42 -9.79 2.71 10.55
CA HIS A 42 -10.65 2.49 9.39
C HIS A 42 -9.95 1.61 8.33
N ALA A 43 -8.68 1.88 8.05
CA ALA A 43 -7.88 1.04 7.15
C ALA A 43 -7.75 -0.39 7.68
N GLY A 44 -7.49 -0.56 8.98
CA GLY A 44 -7.37 -1.86 9.64
C GLY A 44 -8.67 -2.66 9.62
N ILE A 45 -9.81 -2.00 9.87
CA ILE A 45 -11.15 -2.62 9.72
C ILE A 45 -11.36 -3.03 8.26
N GLY A 46 -11.05 -2.14 7.30
CA GLY A 46 -11.18 -2.44 5.88
C GLY A 46 -10.37 -3.66 5.46
N VAL A 47 -9.08 -3.71 5.81
CA VAL A 47 -8.21 -4.86 5.55
C VAL A 47 -8.75 -6.11 6.25
N GLY A 48 -9.19 -6.01 7.51
CA GLY A 48 -9.79 -7.12 8.25
C GLY A 48 -11.04 -7.69 7.58
N LEU A 49 -11.94 -6.82 7.11
CA LEU A 49 -13.14 -7.21 6.37
C LEU A 49 -12.79 -7.87 5.03
N PHE A 50 -11.80 -7.38 4.29
CA PHE A 50 -11.35 -8.01 3.05
C PHE A 50 -10.73 -9.39 3.27
N VAL A 51 -9.93 -9.56 4.33
CA VAL A 51 -9.39 -10.87 4.71
C VAL A 51 -10.53 -11.84 5.06
N ALA A 52 -11.49 -11.40 5.88
CA ALA A 52 -12.65 -12.20 6.24
C ALA A 52 -13.49 -12.58 5.00
N ALA A 53 -13.79 -11.61 4.13
CA ALA A 53 -14.51 -11.84 2.88
C ALA A 53 -13.78 -12.82 1.97
N GLY A 54 -12.45 -12.71 1.84
CA GLY A 54 -11.63 -13.67 1.09
C GLY A 54 -11.71 -15.09 1.65
N LEU A 55 -11.70 -15.24 2.97
CA LEU A 55 -11.84 -16.55 3.63
C LEU A 55 -13.24 -17.15 3.39
N PHE A 56 -14.30 -16.35 3.54
CA PHE A 56 -15.66 -16.81 3.24
C PHE A 56 -15.85 -17.13 1.76
N ALA A 57 -15.27 -16.34 0.85
CA ALA A 57 -15.28 -16.63 -0.58
C ALA A 57 -14.55 -17.94 -0.91
N PHE A 58 -13.45 -18.26 -0.21
CA PHE A 58 -12.76 -19.53 -0.33
C PHE A 58 -13.65 -20.72 0.07
N PHE A 59 -14.32 -20.64 1.22
CA PHE A 59 -15.26 -21.68 1.65
C PHE A 59 -16.47 -21.78 0.71
N LEU A 60 -17.03 -20.65 0.28
CA LEU A 60 -18.12 -20.62 -0.69
C LEU A 60 -17.72 -21.32 -1.99
N MET A 61 -16.52 -21.06 -2.50
CA MET A 61 -16.00 -21.74 -3.68
C MET A 61 -15.95 -23.26 -3.49
N ALA A 62 -15.46 -23.75 -2.35
CA ALA A 62 -15.44 -25.18 -2.04
C ALA A 62 -16.85 -25.79 -2.02
N VAL A 63 -17.83 -25.10 -1.42
CA VAL A 63 -19.24 -25.53 -1.40
C VAL A 63 -19.84 -25.55 -2.81
N LEU A 64 -19.57 -24.55 -3.64
CA LEU A 64 -20.05 -24.50 -5.02
C LEU A 64 -19.45 -25.62 -5.87
N ILE A 65 -18.16 -25.92 -5.69
CA ILE A 65 -17.51 -27.06 -6.36
C ILE A 65 -18.18 -28.37 -5.94
N ALA A 66 -18.39 -28.59 -4.65
CA ALA A 66 -19.08 -29.77 -4.15
C ALA A 66 -20.51 -29.87 -4.71
N ALA A 67 -21.26 -28.77 -4.72
CA ALA A 67 -22.61 -28.70 -5.27
C ALA A 67 -22.63 -29.02 -6.78
N ALA A 68 -21.67 -28.51 -7.55
CA ALA A 68 -21.54 -28.82 -8.98
C ALA A 68 -21.26 -30.31 -9.21
N ILE A 69 -20.34 -30.89 -8.43
CA ILE A 69 -20.02 -32.33 -8.51
C ILE A 69 -21.25 -33.16 -8.15
N LEU A 70 -21.93 -32.86 -7.05
CA LEU A 70 -23.11 -33.60 -6.61
C LEU A 70 -24.28 -33.45 -7.59
N GLY A 71 -24.49 -32.25 -8.15
CA GLY A 71 -25.51 -32.00 -9.16
C GLY A 71 -25.28 -32.81 -10.44
N LEU A 72 -24.03 -32.86 -10.92
CA LEU A 72 -23.67 -33.72 -12.05
C LEU A 72 -23.77 -35.20 -11.70
N ALA A 73 -23.40 -35.59 -10.47
CA ALA A 73 -23.44 -36.97 -10.01
C ALA A 73 -24.85 -37.59 -10.00
N VAL A 74 -25.90 -36.78 -10.14
CA VAL A 74 -27.29 -37.27 -10.33
C VAL A 74 -27.45 -38.03 -11.65
N VAL A 75 -26.71 -37.64 -12.70
CA VAL A 75 -26.87 -38.19 -14.06
C VAL A 75 -25.67 -39.02 -14.54
N LEU A 76 -24.55 -39.00 -13.82
CA LEU A 76 -23.33 -39.74 -14.16
C LEU A 76 -22.54 -40.14 -12.91
N PRO A 77 -21.59 -41.11 -12.97
CA PRO A 77 -20.83 -41.54 -11.80
C PRO A 77 -20.06 -40.40 -11.14
N GLY A 78 -20.03 -40.37 -9.81
CA GLY A 78 -19.42 -39.27 -9.04
C GLY A 78 -17.95 -38.98 -9.40
N TRP A 79 -17.16 -40.01 -9.77
CA TRP A 79 -15.78 -39.83 -10.21
C TRP A 79 -15.69 -39.06 -11.55
N ALA A 80 -16.60 -39.31 -12.49
CA ALA A 80 -16.65 -38.62 -13.77
C ALA A 80 -17.10 -37.17 -13.59
N ALA A 81 -18.06 -36.92 -12.68
CA ALA A 81 -18.51 -35.58 -12.31
C ALA A 81 -17.35 -34.76 -11.74
N ALA A 82 -16.59 -35.35 -10.80
CA ALA A 82 -15.42 -34.73 -10.21
C ALA A 82 -14.36 -34.37 -11.27
N LEU A 83 -14.07 -35.27 -12.22
CA LEU A 83 -13.10 -35.00 -13.29
C LEU A 83 -13.56 -33.89 -14.24
N ILE A 84 -14.85 -33.82 -14.58
CA ILE A 84 -15.39 -32.76 -15.44
C ILE A 84 -15.26 -31.40 -14.75
N VAL A 85 -15.67 -31.30 -13.49
CA VAL A 85 -15.56 -30.05 -12.72
C VAL A 85 -14.10 -29.66 -12.52
N ALA A 86 -13.22 -30.62 -12.20
CA ALA A 86 -11.78 -30.37 -12.07
C ALA A 86 -11.16 -29.87 -13.38
N GLY A 87 -11.54 -30.47 -14.52
CA GLY A 87 -11.09 -30.02 -15.85
C GLY A 87 -11.51 -28.59 -16.15
N LEU A 88 -12.76 -28.22 -15.86
CA LEU A 88 -13.25 -26.86 -16.02
C LEU A 88 -12.48 -25.85 -15.14
N LEU A 89 -12.25 -26.20 -13.87
CA LEU A 89 -11.47 -25.37 -12.96
C LEU A 89 -10.02 -25.21 -13.42
N LEU A 90 -9.41 -26.26 -13.97
CA LEU A 90 -8.04 -26.21 -14.50
C LEU A 90 -7.93 -25.21 -15.65
N VAL A 91 -8.91 -25.16 -16.55
CA VAL A 91 -8.97 -24.16 -17.63
C VAL A 91 -9.03 -22.74 -17.07
N ILE A 92 -9.90 -22.51 -16.06
CA ILE A 92 -10.01 -21.20 -15.40
C ILE A 92 -8.67 -20.81 -14.75
N VAL A 93 -8.04 -21.73 -14.01
CA VAL A 93 -6.73 -21.51 -13.38
C VAL A 93 -5.67 -21.17 -14.42
N ALA A 94 -5.62 -21.89 -15.54
CA ALA A 94 -4.66 -21.63 -16.62
C ALA A 94 -4.84 -20.22 -17.22
N ILE A 95 -6.08 -19.78 -17.45
CA ILE A 95 -6.38 -18.43 -17.96
C ILE A 95 -5.95 -17.38 -16.94
N LEU A 96 -6.36 -17.52 -15.68
CA LEU A 96 -6.04 -16.55 -14.62
C LEU A 96 -4.53 -16.47 -14.37
N ALA A 97 -3.84 -17.60 -14.32
CA ALA A 97 -2.38 -17.65 -14.19
C ALA A 97 -1.70 -16.99 -15.39
N GLY A 98 -2.17 -17.24 -16.61
CA GLY A 98 -1.68 -16.61 -17.83
C GLY A 98 -1.81 -15.09 -17.79
N ILE A 99 -2.99 -14.57 -17.41
CA ILE A 99 -3.23 -13.14 -17.24
C ILE A 99 -2.33 -12.57 -16.13
N GLY A 100 -2.24 -13.23 -14.98
CA GLY A 100 -1.40 -12.80 -13.87
C GLY A 100 0.08 -12.68 -14.27
N VAL A 101 0.61 -13.68 -14.96
CA VAL A 101 1.98 -13.64 -15.50
C VAL A 101 2.14 -12.52 -16.52
N ALA A 102 1.17 -12.29 -17.41
CA ALA A 102 1.21 -11.20 -18.38
C ALA A 102 1.22 -9.81 -17.71
N GLN A 103 0.43 -9.62 -16.65
CA GLN A 103 0.38 -8.36 -15.90
C GLN A 103 1.69 -8.12 -15.13
N VAL A 104 2.25 -9.14 -14.48
CA VAL A 104 3.55 -9.04 -13.80
C VAL A 104 4.66 -8.69 -14.79
N LYS A 105 4.66 -9.30 -15.98
CA LYS A 105 5.64 -9.01 -17.03
C LYS A 105 5.55 -7.58 -17.56
N GLN A 106 4.34 -7.03 -17.71
CA GLN A 106 4.13 -5.63 -18.12
C GLN A 106 4.58 -4.63 -17.06
N GLY A 107 4.52 -5.00 -15.78
CA GLY A 107 5.03 -4.19 -14.67
C GLY A 107 6.54 -4.23 -14.47
N MET A 108 7.31 -4.88 -15.35
CA MET A 108 8.78 -4.97 -15.25
C MET A 108 9.51 -4.18 -16.35
N PRO A 109 10.61 -3.47 -16.00
CA PRO A 109 11.26 -3.48 -14.70
C PRO A 109 10.57 -2.59 -13.65
N PRO A 110 10.45 -3.03 -12.38
CA PRO A 110 9.85 -2.27 -11.28
C PRO A 110 10.70 -1.05 -10.86
N ALA A 111 11.85 -0.85 -11.50
CA ALA A 111 12.63 0.35 -11.36
C ALA A 111 12.48 1.22 -12.61
N PRO A 112 12.19 2.52 -12.45
CA PRO A 112 12.23 3.44 -13.57
C PRO A 112 13.67 3.48 -14.10
N THR A 113 13.89 2.89 -15.27
CA THR A 113 15.20 2.81 -15.93
C THR A 113 15.82 4.20 -16.09
N GLU A 114 14.96 5.20 -16.31
CA GLU A 114 15.29 6.63 -16.37
C GLU A 114 15.81 7.17 -15.04
N THR A 115 15.20 6.82 -13.91
CA THR A 115 15.60 7.28 -12.56
C THR A 115 16.89 6.60 -12.10
N ILE A 116 17.09 5.32 -12.44
CA ILE A 116 18.40 4.68 -12.20
C ILE A 116 19.48 5.34 -13.06
N ALA A 117 19.18 5.67 -14.32
CA ALA A 117 20.12 6.33 -15.22
C ALA A 117 20.46 7.75 -14.75
N SER A 118 19.49 8.52 -14.27
CA SER A 118 19.72 9.87 -13.74
C SER A 118 20.54 9.83 -12.45
N VAL A 119 20.22 8.95 -11.50
CA VAL A 119 21.00 8.78 -10.26
C VAL A 119 22.42 8.31 -10.56
N LYS A 120 22.62 7.42 -11.55
CA LYS A 120 23.95 6.98 -11.97
C LYS A 120 24.74 8.11 -12.65
N LYS A 121 24.08 8.97 -13.43
CA LYS A 121 24.67 10.17 -14.03
C LYS A 121 25.07 11.19 -12.97
N ASP A 122 24.23 11.41 -11.96
CA ASP A 122 24.48 12.33 -10.85
C ASP A 122 25.64 11.83 -9.97
N VAL A 123 25.67 10.52 -9.67
CA VAL A 123 26.79 9.90 -8.94
C VAL A 123 28.10 9.99 -9.74
N ASN A 124 28.05 9.83 -11.06
CA ASN A 124 29.22 9.98 -11.94
C ASN A 124 29.70 11.44 -12.04
N ALA A 125 28.78 12.40 -12.02
CA ALA A 125 29.10 13.83 -11.98
C ALA A 125 29.79 14.21 -10.66
N ILE A 126 29.30 13.69 -9.52
CA ILE A 126 29.90 13.89 -8.20
C ILE A 126 31.27 13.19 -8.10
N LYS A 127 31.44 12.04 -8.76
CA LYS A 127 32.73 11.33 -8.86
C LYS A 127 33.71 11.94 -9.88
N GLY A 128 33.34 13.02 -10.58
CA GLY A 128 34.23 13.75 -11.47
C GLY A 128 34.56 13.05 -12.80
N ILE A 129 33.79 12.02 -13.19
CA ILE A 129 34.00 11.23 -14.42
C ILE A 129 33.07 11.64 -15.58
N GLY A 130 32.38 12.79 -15.47
CA GLY A 130 31.52 13.31 -16.53
C GLY A 130 32.32 13.98 -17.65
N MET A 131 32.39 13.34 -18.82
CA MET A 131 32.94 13.98 -20.03
C MET A 131 32.09 15.19 -20.40
N ARG A 132 32.72 16.37 -20.42
CA ARG A 132 32.14 17.56 -21.04
C ARG A 132 32.33 17.44 -22.54
N GLU A 133 31.27 17.14 -23.27
CA GLU A 133 31.22 17.48 -24.70
C GLU A 133 31.26 19.01 -24.80
N LYS A 134 32.38 19.49 -25.37
CA LYS A 134 32.59 20.90 -25.70
C LYS A 134 31.79 21.26 -26.96
N PRO A 135 31.34 22.52 -27.07
CA PRO A 135 30.47 22.99 -28.15
C PRO A 135 31.12 22.89 -29.54
#